data_AF-A0A7K9T387-F1
#
_entry.id   AF-A0A7K9T387-F1
#
_cell.length_a   1.000
_cell.length_b   1.000
_cell.length_c   1.000
_cell.angle_alpha   90.00
_cell.angle_beta   90.00
_cell.angle_gamma   90.00
#
_symmetry.space_group_name_H-M   'P 1'
#
loop_
_entity.id
_entity.type
_entity.pdbx_description
1 polymer ?
#
loop_
_entity_poly.entity_id
_entity_poly.type
_entity_poly.pdbx_seq_one_letter_code
_entity_poly.pdbx_strand_id
1 'polypeptide(L)' 'SRCQHENLVELLGFSSDGAQPCLVYEYMPNGSLLDRLACLDDTPPIPWKTRCKIVQGTANGINFLHENNHIHRDIKR' A
#
# COMPACT_ATOMS: atom_id res chain seq x y z
N SER A 1 13.89 3.50 10.59
CA SER A 1 12.77 3.68 9.64
C SER A 1 11.75 4.61 10.29
N ARG A 2 11.45 5.79 9.73
CA ARG A 2 10.60 6.81 10.40
C ARG A 2 9.08 6.59 10.22
N CYS A 3 8.66 5.68 9.34
CA CYS A 3 7.25 5.40 9.09
C CYS A 3 7.00 3.89 8.96
N GLN A 4 6.77 3.20 10.08
CA GLN A 4 6.34 1.80 10.13
C GLN A 4 4.94 1.75 10.75
N HIS A 5 3.98 1.17 10.03
CA HIS A 5 2.59 1.08 10.43
C HIS A 5 1.92 -0.08 9.69
N GLU A 6 0.95 -0.76 10.30
CA GLU A 6 0.27 -1.94 9.71
C GLU A 6 -0.44 -1.68 8.37
N ASN A 7 -0.75 -0.42 8.07
CA ASN A 7 -1.39 0.02 6.82
C ASN A 7 -0.44 0.77 5.87
N LEU A 8 0.87 0.62 6.07
CA LEU A 8 1.91 1.09 5.16
C LEU A 8 2.80 -0.08 4.76
N VAL A 9 3.16 -0.18 3.48
CA VAL A 9 4.03 -1.25 2.99
C VAL A 9 5.46 -1.04 3.51
N GLU A 10 6.07 -2.10 4.01
CA GLU A 10 7.43 -2.06 4.55
C GLU A 10 8.49 -2.18 3.46
N LEU A 11 9.45 -1.25 3.47
CA LEU A 11 10.67 -1.33 2.67
C LEU A 11 11.67 -2.25 3.38
N LEU A 12 11.91 -3.43 2.81
CA LEU A 12 12.84 -4.43 3.34
C LEU A 12 14.30 -4.07 3.02
N GLY A 13 14.53 -3.42 1.88
CA GLY A 13 15.87 -3.06 1.45
C GLY A 13 15.90 -2.32 0.12
N PHE A 14 17.11 -1.94 -0.30
CA PHE A 14 17.35 -1.27 -1.57
C PHE A 14 18.74 -1.67 -2.11
N SER A 15 18.93 -1.53 -3.41
CA SER A 15 20.22 -1.63 -4.09
C SER A 15 20.40 -0.41 -4.98
N SER A 16 21.58 0.21 -4.93
CA SER A 16 21.93 1.42 -5.68
C SER A 16 23.31 1.34 -6.33
N ASP A 17 23.94 0.18 -6.24
CA ASP A 17 25.28 -0.16 -6.71
C ASP A 17 25.28 -0.71 -8.14
N GLY A 18 24.13 -1.17 -8.64
CA GLY A 18 23.94 -1.63 -10.01
C GLY A 18 23.63 -0.53 -11.03
N ALA A 19 23.42 -0.93 -12.29
CA ALA A 19 23.06 -0.01 -13.37
C ALA A 19 21.69 0.67 -13.18
N GLN A 20 20.81 0.09 -12.36
CA GLN A 20 19.51 0.65 -12.01
C GLN A 20 19.28 0.54 -10.50
N PRO A 21 18.73 1.58 -9.86
CA PRO A 21 18.34 1.51 -8.46
C PRO A 21 17.11 0.62 -8.30
N CYS A 22 17.13 -0.23 -7.26
CA CYS A 22 16.08 -1.20 -6.95
C CYS A 22 15.58 -1.01 -5.51
N LEU A 23 14.28 -1.26 -5.30
CA LEU A 23 13.62 -1.25 -3.99
C LEU A 23 12.97 -2.61 -3.76
N VAL A 24 13.15 -3.16 -2.55
CA VAL A 24 12.63 -4.46 -2.15
C VAL A 24 11.56 -4.26 -1.08
N TYR A 25 10.36 -4.75 -1.36
CA TYR A 25 9.20 -4.68 -0.47
C TYR A 25 8.69 -6.08 -0.15
N GLU A 26 7.89 -6.20 0.91
CA GLU A 26 7.07 -7.40 1.10
C GLU A 26 6.12 -7.60 -0.08
N TYR A 27 5.98 -8.85 -0.51
CA TYR A 27 5.06 -9.18 -1.60
C TYR A 27 3.61 -9.12 -1.12
N MET A 28 2.79 -8.32 -1.80
CA MET A 28 1.36 -8.20 -1.54
C MET A 28 0.58 -9.14 -2.48
N PRO A 29 0.14 -10.32 -2.01
CA PRO A 29 -0.40 -11.38 -2.89
C PRO A 29 -1.72 -11.00 -3.58
N ASN A 30 -2.41 -9.97 -3.11
CA ASN A 30 -3.66 -9.49 -3.70
C ASN A 30 -3.44 -8.30 -4.66
N GLY A 31 -2.21 -7.90 -4.94
CA GLY A 31 -1.93 -6.79 -5.85
C GLY A 31 -2.48 -5.44 -5.37
N SER A 32 -2.77 -4.55 -6.33
CA SER A 32 -3.30 -3.21 -6.04
C SER A 32 -4.80 -3.23 -5.76
N LEU A 33 -5.29 -2.24 -5.02
CA LEU A 33 -6.72 -2.09 -4.79
C LEU A 33 -7.46 -1.79 -6.11
N LEU A 34 -6.85 -1.01 -7.01
CA LEU A 34 -7.37 -0.76 -8.36
C LEU A 34 -7.64 -2.06 -9.13
N ASP A 35 -6.66 -2.96 -9.20
CA ASP A 35 -6.80 -4.24 -9.93
C ASP A 35 -7.90 -5.11 -9.31
N ARG A 36 -7.94 -5.16 -7.97
CA ARG A 36 -8.95 -5.94 -7.24
C ARG A 36 -10.36 -5.36 -7.35
N LEU A 37 -10.50 -4.05 -7.50
CA LEU A 37 -11.79 -3.40 -7.76
C LEU A 37 -12.25 -3.60 -9.22
N ALA A 38 -11.31 -3.63 -10.16
CA ALA A 38 -11.56 -3.93 -11.56
C ALA A 38 -11.80 -5.42 -11.84
N CYS A 39 -11.61 -6.29 -10.83
CA CYS A 39 -11.71 -7.74 -10.97
C CYS A 39 -10.77 -8.28 -12.08
N LEU A 40 -9.56 -7.71 -12.19
CA LEU A 40 -8.55 -8.23 -13.11
C LEU A 40 -8.20 -9.68 -12.75
N ASP A 41 -7.72 -10.42 -13.75
CA ASP A 41 -7.39 -11.85 -13.66
C ASP A 41 -8.54 -12.72 -13.11
N ASP A 42 -9.78 -12.36 -13.47
CA ASP A 42 -11.01 -13.03 -13.03
C ASP A 42 -11.16 -13.13 -11.51
N THR A 43 -10.52 -12.22 -10.77
CA THR A 43 -10.60 -12.20 -9.31
C THR A 43 -12.00 -11.81 -8.83
N PRO A 44 -12.55 -12.47 -7.78
CA PRO A 44 -13.91 -12.21 -7.35
C PRO A 44 -14.08 -10.77 -6.83
N PRO A 45 -15.28 -10.17 -7.00
CA PRO A 45 -15.58 -8.84 -6.47
C PRO A 45 -15.39 -8.79 -4.95
N ILE A 46 -14.74 -7.73 -4.47
CA ILE A 46 -14.54 -7.53 -3.03
C ILE A 46 -15.90 -7.28 -2.35
N PRO A 47 -16.29 -8.07 -1.34
CA PRO A 47 -17.51 -7.85 -0.58
C PRO A 47 -17.53 -6.48 0.11
N TRP A 48 -18.71 -5.87 0.24
CA TRP A 48 -18.86 -4.54 0.83
C TRP A 48 -18.20 -4.39 2.20
N LYS A 49 -18.42 -5.36 3.09
CA LYS A 49 -17.81 -5.38 4.44
C LYS A 49 -16.28 -5.33 4.38
N THR A 50 -15.66 -6.00 3.41
CA THR A 50 -14.21 -5.97 3.20
C THR A 50 -13.76 -4.62 2.64
N ARG A 51 -14.53 -4.01 1.74
CA ARG A 51 -14.26 -2.64 1.25
C ARG A 51 -14.25 -1.62 2.39
N CYS A 52 -15.20 -1.71 3.33
CA CYS A 52 -15.20 -0.84 4.52
C CYS A 52 -13.93 -1.01 5.36
N LYS A 53 -13.45 -2.24 5.55
CA LYS A 53 -12.19 -2.50 6.26
C LYS A 53 -10.98 -1.91 5.52
N ILE A 54 -10.94 -2.05 4.19
CA ILE A 54 -9.87 -1.46 3.36
C ILE A 54 -9.85 0.06 3.54
N VAL A 55 -11.01 0.72 3.42
CA VAL A 55 -11.11 2.18 3.61
C VAL A 55 -10.64 2.60 4.99
N GLN A 56 -11.04 1.87 6.04
CA GLN A 56 -10.60 2.16 7.40
C GLN A 56 -9.08 1.98 7.57
N GLY A 57 -8.50 0.91 7.03
CA GLY A 57 -7.04 0.71 7.04
C GLY A 57 -6.30 1.82 6.27
N THR A 58 -6.79 2.20 5.09
CA THR A 58 -6.21 3.32 4.32
C THR A 58 -6.25 4.62 5.12
N ALA A 59 -7.38 4.93 5.78
CA ALA A 59 -7.52 6.11 6.61
C ALA A 59 -6.54 6.10 7.81
N ASN A 60 -6.37 4.96 8.47
CA ASN A 60 -5.43 4.79 9.57
C ASN A 60 -3.97 5.02 9.12
N GLY A 61 -3.58 4.44 7.98
CA GLY A 61 -2.24 4.64 7.41
C GLY A 61 -1.95 6.11 7.05
N ILE A 62 -2.94 6.81 6.48
CA ILE A 62 -2.83 8.24 6.18
C ILE A 62 -2.76 9.07 7.46
N ASN A 63 -3.59 8.75 8.46
CA ASN A 63 -3.55 9.43 9.76
C ASN A 63 -2.16 9.32 10.38
N PHE A 64 -1.58 8.12 10.39
CA PHE A 64 -0.22 7.90 10.88
C PHE A 64 0.82 8.75 10.12
N LEU A 65 0.72 8.87 8.78
CA LEU A 65 1.62 9.74 8.01
C LEU A 65 1.49 11.21 8.46
N HIS A 66 0.25 11.70 8.63
CA HIS A 66 -0.01 13.07 9.03
C HIS A 66 0.46 13.38 10.46
N GLU A 67 0.25 12.47 11.41
CA GLU A 67 0.77 12.57 12.78
C GLU A 67 2.30 12.66 12.81
N ASN A 68 2.96 12.05 11.83
CA ASN A 68 4.40 12.12 11.65
C ASN A 68 4.86 13.26 10.73
N ASN A 69 4.00 14.22 10.41
CA ASN A 69 4.28 15.38 9.53
C ASN A 69 4.72 15.03 8.10
N HIS A 70 4.21 13.92 7.55
CA HIS A 70 4.45 13.53 6.16
C HIS A 70 3.19 13.72 5.32
N ILE A 71 3.34 14.33 4.14
CA ILE A 71 2.26 14.46 3.14
C ILE A 71 2.57 13.48 2.00
N HIS A 72 1.68 12.52 1.74
CA HIS A 72 1.90 11.47 0.74
C HIS A 72 1.99 12.00 -0.70
N ARG A 73 1.18 13.02 -1.04
CA ARG A 73 1.12 13.71 -2.36
C ARG A 73 0.62 12.90 -3.56
N ASP A 74 0.67 11.56 -3.53
CA ASP A 74 0.17 10.71 -4.63
C ASP A 74 -0.78 9.59 -4.15
N ILE A 75 -1.79 9.94 -3.34
CA ILE A 75 -2.79 8.97 -2.86
C ILE A 75 -3.73 8.61 -4.00
N LYS A 76 -3.83 7.33 -4.33
CA LYS A 76 -4.68 6.79 -5.40
C LYS A 76 -5.25 5.42 -5.03
N ARG A 77 -6.27 5.01 -5.79
CA ARG A 77 -6.93 3.69 -5.66
C ARG A 77 -6.06 2.61 -6.27
#